data_AF-F0XYX9-F1
#
_entry.id   AF-F0XYX9-F1
#
_cell.length_a   1.000
_cell.length_b   1.000
_cell.length_c   1.000
_cell.angle_alpha   90.00
_cell.angle_beta   90.00
_cell.angle_gamma   90.00
#
_symmetry.space_group_name_H-M   'P 1'
#
loop_
_entity.id
_entity.type
_entity.pdbx_description
1 polymer ?
#
loop_
_entity_poly.entity_id
_entity_poly.type
_entity_poly.pdbx_seq_one_letter_code
_entity_poly.pdbx_strand_id
1 'polypeptide(L)'
;MRPLWLLGAYHKTGCILAIKLLNLLSGGYVRVQGPLPAPLPSLDARPFRHYWFSPNASSLATLPDDVDYRFVHFARDPAELAVSAYRYHGAAAAGERWLDVRADARRAPPRDAFELAHVRDVPGRLAAAGEHRLAAAVASELRAGATWRRVLAARDPAAGATLEAFRAAGEIDKMVVNAGLLAADPRALTVRMSGFHRNFAAAAACVVAFLAPVRPGFDAEAHAKRAAHLDPTAPTLSKRDAAHVTRGRHNDTALVAALRRLPHIARATAALDAATAAATARCPLAS
;
A
#
# COMPACT_ATOMS: atom_id res chain seq x y z
N MET A 1 -29.17 -3.61 10.47
CA MET A 1 -27.74 -3.24 10.45
C MET A 1 -27.46 -2.49 9.16
N ARG A 2 -26.68 -1.40 9.22
CA ARG A 2 -26.25 -0.63 8.05
C ARG A 2 -24.95 -1.23 7.50
N PRO A 3 -24.92 -1.74 6.26
CA PRO A 3 -23.72 -2.37 5.74
C PRO A 3 -22.66 -1.32 5.33
N LEU A 4 -21.38 -1.62 5.57
CA LEU A 4 -20.27 -0.74 5.22
C LEU A 4 -19.11 -1.52 4.59
N TRP A 5 -18.66 -1.12 3.40
CA TRP A 5 -17.51 -1.74 2.71
C TRP A 5 -16.35 -0.78 2.65
N LEU A 6 -15.19 -1.25 3.07
CA LEU A 6 -14.01 -0.44 3.25
C LEU A 6 -12.81 -1.16 2.63
N LEU A 7 -12.05 -0.51 1.75
CA LEU A 7 -10.74 -1.00 1.33
C LEU A 7 -9.67 -0.03 1.81
N GLY A 8 -8.66 -0.56 2.48
CA GLY A 8 -7.53 0.19 2.99
C GLY A 8 -6.24 -0.25 2.30
N ALA A 9 -5.44 0.72 1.83
CA ALA A 9 -4.11 0.44 1.30
C ALA A 9 -3.15 1.59 1.61
N TYR A 10 -1.86 1.33 1.44
CA TYR A 10 -0.78 2.30 1.59
C TYR A 10 -0.16 2.57 0.24
N HIS A 11 0.82 3.46 0.22
CA HIS A 11 1.62 3.64 -0.97
C HIS A 11 2.29 2.32 -1.36
N LYS A 12 2.15 1.96 -2.64
CA LYS A 12 2.73 0.74 -3.22
C LYS A 12 2.30 -0.58 -2.55
N THR A 13 1.18 -0.64 -1.82
CA THR A 13 0.64 -1.94 -1.33
C THR A 13 -0.52 -2.46 -2.16
N GLY A 14 -0.73 -1.96 -3.38
CA GLY A 14 -1.88 -2.30 -4.22
C GLY A 14 -3.00 -1.26 -4.21
N CYS A 15 -2.71 -0.01 -3.84
CA CYS A 15 -3.69 1.09 -3.84
C CYS A 15 -4.47 1.25 -5.15
N ILE A 16 -3.81 1.14 -6.31
CA ILE A 16 -4.48 1.21 -7.62
C ILE A 16 -5.42 0.01 -7.84
N LEU A 17 -4.99 -1.19 -7.45
CA LEU A 17 -5.83 -2.40 -7.52
C LEU A 17 -7.07 -2.25 -6.63
N ALA A 18 -6.90 -1.79 -5.39
CA ALA A 18 -8.01 -1.56 -4.46
C ALA A 18 -9.03 -0.55 -5.04
N ILE A 19 -8.56 0.56 -5.61
CA ILE A 19 -9.43 1.57 -6.25
C ILE A 19 -10.16 0.97 -7.45
N LYS A 20 -9.46 0.23 -8.32
CA LYS A 20 -10.07 -0.41 -9.49
C LYS A 20 -11.12 -1.45 -9.10
N LEU A 21 -10.83 -2.25 -8.06
CA LEU A 21 -11.77 -3.23 -7.54
C LEU A 21 -13.03 -2.53 -7.01
N LEU A 22 -12.89 -1.48 -6.22
CA LEU A 22 -14.06 -0.71 -5.75
C LEU A 22 -14.84 -0.06 -6.90
N ASN A 23 -14.17 0.49 -7.91
CA ASN A 23 -14.87 1.06 -9.08
C ASN A 23 -15.69 -0.02 -9.81
N LEU A 24 -15.12 -1.22 -9.97
CA LEU A 24 -15.78 -2.36 -10.59
C LEU A 24 -17.01 -2.81 -9.79
N LEU A 25 -16.88 -2.88 -8.46
CA LEU A 25 -17.94 -3.33 -7.54
C LEU A 25 -19.05 -2.28 -7.33
N SER A 26 -18.70 -1.00 -7.34
CA SER A 26 -19.65 0.11 -7.15
C SER A 26 -20.36 0.53 -8.44
N GLY A 27 -19.89 0.07 -9.61
CA GLY A 27 -20.37 0.50 -10.91
C GLY A 27 -20.05 1.97 -11.23
N GLY A 28 -19.06 2.58 -10.58
CA GLY A 28 -18.72 3.98 -10.82
C GLY A 28 -17.52 4.49 -10.03
N TYR A 29 -17.37 5.82 -9.95
CA TYR A 29 -16.22 6.46 -9.33
C TYR A 29 -16.23 6.38 -7.80
N VAL A 30 -15.11 5.94 -7.23
CA VAL A 30 -14.90 5.85 -5.78
C VAL A 30 -14.26 7.12 -5.25
N ARG A 31 -14.79 7.63 -4.14
CA ARG A 31 -14.19 8.76 -3.43
C ARG A 31 -13.01 8.23 -2.61
N VAL A 32 -11.80 8.65 -2.95
CA VAL A 32 -10.63 8.46 -2.10
C VAL A 32 -10.84 9.32 -0.85
N GLN A 33 -11.06 8.66 0.28
CA GLN A 33 -11.11 9.33 1.58
C GLN A 33 -9.69 9.34 2.16
N GLY A 34 -9.29 10.48 2.74
CA GLY A 34 -8.06 10.59 3.50
C GLY A 34 -8.11 9.76 4.79
N PRO A 35 -7.21 10.00 5.76
CA PRO A 35 -7.35 9.38 7.07
C PRO A 35 -8.74 9.65 7.63
N LEU A 36 -9.31 8.61 8.23
CA LEU A 36 -10.67 8.58 8.77
C LEU A 36 -10.79 9.66 9.86
N PRO A 37 -11.58 10.73 9.65
CA PRO A 37 -11.79 11.70 10.70
C PRO A 37 -12.54 11.02 11.85
N ALA A 38 -12.11 11.28 13.08
CA ALA A 38 -12.94 11.09 14.25
C ALA A 38 -13.52 12.47 14.61
N PRO A 39 -14.86 12.65 14.69
CA PRO A 39 -15.92 11.67 14.44
C PRO A 39 -16.09 11.34 12.95
N LEU A 40 -16.56 10.12 12.67
CA LEU A 40 -16.86 9.64 11.32
C LEU A 40 -17.77 10.65 10.61
N PRO A 41 -17.34 11.29 9.50
CA PRO A 41 -18.25 12.04 8.66
C PRO A 41 -19.36 11.11 8.19
N SER A 42 -20.53 11.65 7.83
CA SER A 42 -21.65 10.88 7.31
C SER A 42 -21.18 9.89 6.24
N LEU A 43 -21.09 8.62 6.62
CA LEU A 43 -20.66 7.56 5.73
C LEU A 43 -21.73 7.43 4.65
N ASP A 44 -21.29 7.48 3.39
CA ASP A 44 -22.13 7.23 2.24
C ASP A 44 -22.68 5.80 2.32
N ALA A 45 -24.01 5.67 2.43
CA ALA A 45 -24.63 4.35 2.57
C ALA A 45 -24.54 3.50 1.29
N ARG A 46 -24.07 4.08 0.16
CA ARG A 46 -23.94 3.35 -1.09
C ARG A 46 -22.81 2.31 -1.02
N PRO A 47 -23.04 1.10 -1.55
CA PRO A 47 -22.03 0.05 -1.55
C PRO A 47 -20.73 0.44 -2.23
N PHE A 48 -19.61 -0.04 -1.67
CA PHE A 48 -18.28 0.04 -2.28
C PHE A 48 -17.81 1.47 -2.59
N ARG A 49 -18.14 2.46 -1.75
CA ARG A 49 -17.73 3.86 -1.94
C ARG A 49 -16.55 4.31 -1.09
N HIS A 50 -16.05 3.48 -0.18
CA HIS A 50 -15.03 3.88 0.78
C HIS A 50 -13.67 3.23 0.50
N TYR A 51 -12.73 4.08 0.09
CA TYR A 51 -11.33 3.76 0.01
C TYR A 51 -10.54 4.62 0.99
N TRP A 52 -9.67 4.01 1.80
CA TRP A 52 -8.81 4.69 2.75
C TRP A 52 -7.34 4.54 2.38
N PHE A 53 -6.70 5.66 2.12
CA PHE A 53 -5.26 5.72 1.94
C PHE A 53 -4.58 5.86 3.30
N SER A 54 -3.65 4.96 3.62
CA SER A 54 -2.99 4.87 4.93
C SER A 54 -4.03 4.77 6.08
N PRO A 55 -4.85 3.70 6.10
CA PRO A 55 -5.95 3.57 7.07
C PRO A 55 -5.43 3.51 8.51
N ASN A 56 -6.22 3.93 9.48
CA ASN A 56 -5.99 3.65 10.91
C ASN A 56 -6.99 2.58 11.37
N ALA A 57 -6.53 1.33 11.56
CA ALA A 57 -7.45 0.23 11.87
C ALA A 57 -8.13 0.39 13.23
N SER A 58 -7.53 1.12 14.19
CA SER A 58 -8.16 1.35 15.50
C SER A 58 -9.46 2.14 15.40
N SER A 59 -9.65 2.93 14.35
CA SER A 59 -10.91 3.66 14.09
C SER A 59 -12.08 2.73 13.71
N LEU A 60 -11.83 1.47 13.39
CA LEU A 60 -12.92 0.48 13.19
C LEU A 60 -13.61 0.12 14.51
N ALA A 61 -12.87 0.15 15.62
CA ALA A 61 -13.43 -0.10 16.95
C ALA A 61 -14.36 1.02 17.43
N THR A 62 -14.34 2.18 16.77
CA THR A 62 -15.21 3.32 17.07
C THR A 62 -16.43 3.41 16.16
N LEU A 63 -16.64 2.41 15.28
CA LEU A 63 -17.85 2.34 14.46
C LEU A 63 -19.06 2.06 15.36
N PRO A 64 -20.24 2.67 15.10
CA PRO A 64 -21.45 2.33 15.83
C PRO A 64 -21.81 0.84 15.71
N ASP A 65 -22.41 0.27 16.77
CA ASP A 65 -22.79 -1.15 16.81
C ASP A 65 -23.80 -1.55 15.73
N ASP A 66 -24.57 -0.60 15.21
CA ASP A 66 -25.54 -0.84 14.15
C ASP A 66 -24.91 -0.93 12.74
N VAL A 67 -23.59 -0.75 12.63
CA VAL A 67 -22.82 -0.86 11.38
C VAL A 67 -22.22 -2.26 11.22
N ASP A 68 -22.66 -2.97 10.18
CA ASP A 68 -22.09 -4.25 9.76
C ASP A 68 -21.03 -4.01 8.68
N TYR A 69 -19.77 -3.91 9.08
CA TYR A 69 -18.70 -3.57 8.15
C TYR A 69 -17.98 -4.81 7.59
N ARG A 70 -17.38 -4.64 6.41
CA ARG A 70 -16.34 -5.50 5.84
C ARG A 70 -15.15 -4.65 5.43
N PHE A 71 -14.00 -4.90 6.06
CA PHE A 71 -12.76 -4.19 5.78
C PHE A 71 -11.74 -5.09 5.08
N VAL A 72 -11.27 -4.68 3.91
CA VAL A 72 -10.18 -5.36 3.20
C VAL A 72 -8.93 -4.51 3.28
N HIS A 73 -7.91 -5.04 3.94
CA HIS A 73 -6.62 -4.39 4.16
C HIS A 73 -5.57 -4.95 3.20
N PHE A 74 -5.13 -4.14 2.25
CA PHE A 74 -4.11 -4.52 1.28
C PHE A 74 -2.72 -4.26 1.85
N ALA A 75 -1.98 -5.35 2.05
CA ALA A 75 -0.62 -5.35 2.53
C ALA A 75 0.36 -5.84 1.44
N ARG A 76 1.63 -5.48 1.57
CA ARG A 76 2.72 -6.01 0.74
C ARG A 76 3.87 -6.40 1.65
N ASP A 77 4.66 -7.38 1.25
CA ASP A 77 5.93 -7.68 1.91
C ASP A 77 6.76 -6.38 2.02
N PRO A 78 7.29 -6.03 3.21
CA PRO A 78 7.99 -4.76 3.41
C PRO A 78 9.18 -4.54 2.46
N ALA A 79 9.93 -5.60 2.12
CA ALA A 79 11.03 -5.50 1.16
C ALA A 79 10.50 -5.30 -0.27
N GLU A 80 9.48 -6.05 -0.69
CA GLU A 80 8.84 -5.84 -2.00
C GLU A 80 8.21 -4.44 -2.13
N LEU A 81 7.68 -3.88 -1.04
CA LEU A 81 7.16 -2.52 -0.99
C LEU A 81 8.28 -1.52 -1.30
N ALA A 82 9.41 -1.60 -0.61
CA ALA A 82 10.55 -0.72 -0.82
C ALA A 82 11.10 -0.82 -2.26
N VAL A 83 11.22 -2.04 -2.80
CA VAL A 83 11.60 -2.23 -4.21
C VAL A 83 10.59 -1.58 -5.15
N SER A 84 9.29 -1.83 -4.94
CA SER A 84 8.25 -1.25 -5.78
C SER A 84 8.23 0.27 -5.73
N ALA A 85 8.48 0.85 -4.56
CA ALA A 85 8.60 2.29 -4.39
C ALA A 85 9.83 2.82 -5.12
N TYR A 86 11.00 2.19 -4.99
CA TYR A 86 12.22 2.61 -5.68
C TYR A 86 12.06 2.57 -7.19
N ARG A 87 11.55 1.48 -7.74
CA ARG A 87 11.33 1.35 -9.19
C ARG A 87 10.38 2.43 -9.70
N TYR A 88 9.33 2.74 -8.95
CA TYR A 88 8.35 3.73 -9.38
C TYR A 88 8.83 5.17 -9.19
N HIS A 89 9.45 5.51 -8.04
CA HIS A 89 9.94 6.86 -7.74
C HIS A 89 11.22 7.21 -8.49
N GLY A 90 12.10 6.23 -8.70
CA GLY A 90 13.34 6.38 -9.44
C GLY A 90 13.14 6.36 -10.96
N ALA A 91 12.12 5.66 -11.47
CA ALA A 91 11.78 5.73 -12.88
C ALA A 91 11.25 7.12 -13.25
N ALA A 92 11.54 7.59 -14.46
CA ALA A 92 11.01 8.85 -15.01
C ALA A 92 9.48 8.85 -15.25
N ALA A 93 8.75 7.86 -14.72
CA ALA A 93 7.30 7.80 -14.81
C ALA A 93 6.69 8.98 -14.02
N ALA A 94 6.23 9.96 -14.79
CA ALA A 94 5.67 11.22 -14.31
C ALA A 94 4.35 11.02 -13.57
N GLY A 95 4.16 11.75 -12.47
CA GLY A 95 2.82 11.91 -11.88
C GLY A 95 2.78 12.30 -10.41
N GLU A 96 3.81 11.95 -9.64
CA GLU A 96 3.88 12.29 -8.21
C GLU A 96 4.72 13.55 -8.01
N ARG A 97 4.05 14.72 -7.97
CA ARG A 97 4.70 16.04 -7.89
C ARG A 97 5.70 16.16 -6.75
N TRP A 98 5.42 15.56 -5.58
CA TRP A 98 6.29 15.61 -4.41
C TRP A 98 7.70 15.03 -4.66
N LEU A 99 7.87 14.15 -5.65
CA LEU A 99 9.18 13.61 -6.05
C LEU A 99 10.10 14.65 -6.68
N ASP A 100 9.50 15.71 -7.25
CA ASP A 100 10.16 16.74 -8.04
C ASP A 100 10.20 18.10 -7.29
N VAL A 101 9.63 18.15 -6.09
CA VAL A 101 9.74 19.29 -5.19
C VAL A 101 11.03 19.15 -4.38
N ARG A 102 11.76 20.26 -4.21
CA ARG A 102 12.93 20.27 -3.34
C ARG A 102 12.51 19.98 -1.90
N ALA A 103 13.30 19.15 -1.21
CA ALA A 103 13.00 18.81 0.18
C ALA A 103 12.93 20.05 1.08
N ASP A 104 13.64 21.13 0.78
CA ASP A 104 13.65 22.38 1.56
C ASP A 104 12.54 23.39 1.18
N ALA A 105 11.66 23.06 0.23
CA ALA A 105 10.63 23.98 -0.25
C ALA A 105 9.70 24.43 0.89
N ARG A 106 9.78 25.72 1.25
CA ARG A 106 8.98 26.34 2.33
C ARG A 106 7.47 26.39 2.04
N ARG A 107 7.06 26.16 0.78
CA ARG A 107 5.66 26.24 0.31
C ARG A 107 5.26 25.01 -0.51
N ALA A 108 5.59 23.82 -0.04
CA ALA A 108 5.00 22.62 -0.62
C ALA A 108 3.49 22.61 -0.35
N PRO A 109 2.64 22.27 -1.34
CA PRO A 109 1.22 22.04 -1.11
C PRO A 109 1.01 21.04 0.04
N PRO A 110 -0.06 21.17 0.86
CA PRO A 110 -0.23 20.33 2.06
C PRO A 110 -0.13 18.82 1.80
N ARG A 111 -0.61 18.37 0.64
CA ARG A 111 -0.53 16.97 0.19
C ARG A 111 0.92 16.49 -0.01
N ASP A 112 1.81 17.37 -0.46
CA ASP A 112 3.21 17.04 -0.73
C ASP A 112 4.05 17.17 0.55
N ALA A 113 3.64 18.03 1.51
CA ALA A 113 4.36 18.24 2.76
C ALA A 113 4.51 16.97 3.61
N PHE A 114 3.50 16.08 3.59
CA PHE A 114 3.55 14.79 4.28
C PHE A 114 4.67 13.90 3.74
N GLU A 115 4.74 13.72 2.42
CA GLU A 115 5.77 12.90 1.79
C GLU A 115 7.17 13.53 1.93
N LEU A 116 7.26 14.86 1.85
CA LEU A 116 8.52 15.57 2.05
C LEU A 116 9.04 15.47 3.48
N ALA A 117 8.17 15.40 4.49
CA ALA A 117 8.60 15.14 5.86
C ALA A 117 9.30 13.78 5.96
N HIS A 118 8.72 12.74 5.35
CA HIS A 118 9.35 11.42 5.31
C HIS A 118 10.71 11.41 4.59
N VAL A 119 10.84 12.17 3.50
CA VAL A 119 12.12 12.33 2.78
C VAL A 119 13.18 13.02 3.65
N ARG A 120 12.81 14.09 4.37
CA ARG A 120 13.73 14.85 5.24
C ARG A 120 14.30 14.00 6.38
N ASP A 121 13.53 13.04 6.87
CA ASP A 121 13.94 12.17 7.98
C ASP A 121 14.87 11.03 7.55
N VAL A 122 14.95 10.69 6.24
CA VAL A 122 15.71 9.54 5.75
C VAL A 122 17.18 9.55 6.22
N PRO A 123 17.95 10.66 6.10
CA PRO A 123 19.33 10.68 6.57
C PRO A 123 19.47 10.36 8.06
N GLY A 124 18.57 10.87 8.90
CA GLY A 124 18.58 10.60 10.34
C GLY A 124 18.33 9.12 10.64
N ARG A 125 17.35 8.51 9.95
CA ARG A 125 17.03 7.08 10.11
C ARG A 125 18.17 6.18 9.62
N LEU A 126 18.81 6.52 8.50
CA LEU A 126 19.99 5.81 8.01
C LEU A 126 21.14 5.87 9.01
N ALA A 127 21.45 7.05 9.54
CA ALA A 127 22.52 7.21 10.52
C ALA A 127 22.23 6.41 11.81
N ALA A 128 20.98 6.41 12.29
CA ALA A 128 20.57 5.61 13.44
C ALA A 128 20.68 4.10 13.20
N ALA A 129 20.63 3.65 11.96
CA ALA A 129 20.81 2.25 11.56
C ALA A 129 22.27 1.87 11.24
N GLY A 130 23.23 2.79 11.42
CA GLY A 130 24.65 2.56 11.12
C GLY A 130 25.05 2.82 9.66
N GLU A 131 24.14 3.27 8.81
CA GLU A 131 24.37 3.55 7.38
C GLU A 131 24.99 4.94 7.16
N HIS A 132 26.03 5.28 7.94
CA HIS A 132 26.55 6.65 8.04
C HIS A 132 27.02 7.26 6.71
N ARG A 133 27.65 6.45 5.84
CA ARG A 133 28.12 6.92 4.52
C ARG A 133 26.96 7.30 3.61
N LEU A 134 25.95 6.43 3.53
CA LEU A 134 24.76 6.67 2.73
C LEU A 134 23.94 7.84 3.30
N ALA A 135 23.81 7.92 4.62
CA ALA A 135 23.17 9.04 5.32
C ALA A 135 23.82 10.39 4.97
N ALA A 136 25.16 10.47 5.06
CA ALA A 136 25.90 11.69 4.76
C ALA A 136 25.74 12.12 3.29
N ALA A 137 25.81 11.17 2.35
CA ALA A 137 25.62 11.44 0.93
C ALA A 137 24.24 12.02 0.63
N VAL A 138 23.17 11.37 1.12
CA VAL A 138 21.78 11.83 0.92
C VAL A 138 21.55 13.19 1.57
N ALA A 139 22.02 13.39 2.81
CA ALA A 139 21.90 14.67 3.49
C ALA A 139 22.58 15.80 2.70
N SER A 140 23.75 15.53 2.11
CA SER A 140 24.49 16.48 1.30
C SER A 140 23.71 16.87 0.04
N GLU A 141 23.18 15.90 -0.70
CA GLU A 141 22.41 16.14 -1.92
C GLU A 141 21.11 16.90 -1.66
N LEU A 142 20.37 16.53 -0.61
CA LEU A 142 19.14 17.22 -0.24
C LEU A 142 19.42 18.68 0.16
N ARG A 143 20.51 18.95 0.90
CA ARG A 143 20.96 20.33 1.20
C ARG A 143 21.38 21.10 -0.05
N ALA A 144 21.94 20.42 -1.04
CA ALA A 144 22.25 21.00 -2.35
C ALA A 144 21.00 21.23 -3.24
N GLY A 145 19.79 20.95 -2.72
CA GLY A 145 18.54 21.16 -3.42
C GLY A 145 18.18 20.04 -4.41
N ALA A 146 18.78 18.86 -4.29
CA ALA A 146 18.35 17.70 -5.06
C ALA A 146 16.91 17.30 -4.69
N THR A 147 16.13 16.92 -5.70
CA THR A 147 14.80 16.33 -5.50
C THR A 147 14.95 14.86 -5.10
N TRP A 148 13.92 14.27 -4.47
CA TRP A 148 13.97 12.85 -4.10
C TRP A 148 14.18 11.94 -5.31
N ARG A 149 13.52 12.24 -6.44
CA ARG A 149 13.74 11.52 -7.70
C ARG A 149 15.20 11.54 -8.13
N ARG A 150 15.85 12.72 -8.08
CA ARG A 150 17.26 12.86 -8.46
C ARG A 150 18.18 12.06 -7.53
N VAL A 151 17.89 12.06 -6.22
CA VAL A 151 18.62 11.24 -5.25
C VAL A 151 18.50 9.76 -5.61
N LEU A 152 17.28 9.25 -5.86
CA LEU A 152 17.09 7.84 -6.21
C LEU A 152 17.72 7.45 -7.56
N ALA A 153 17.59 8.31 -8.58
CA ALA A 153 18.13 8.05 -9.91
C ALA A 153 19.66 8.02 -9.94
N ALA A 154 20.32 8.68 -8.99
CA ALA A 154 21.77 8.69 -8.83
C ALA A 154 22.33 7.50 -8.04
N ARG A 155 21.51 6.48 -7.75
CA ARG A 155 21.90 5.32 -6.94
C ARG A 155 21.78 4.02 -7.71
N ASP A 156 22.66 3.09 -7.39
CA ASP A 156 22.46 1.70 -7.77
C ASP A 156 21.15 1.15 -7.14
N PRO A 157 20.60 0.05 -7.67
CA PRO A 157 19.34 -0.49 -7.19
C PRO A 157 19.31 -0.84 -5.70
N ALA A 158 20.41 -1.32 -5.14
CA ALA A 158 20.49 -1.70 -3.73
C ALA A 158 20.41 -0.48 -2.83
N ALA A 159 21.23 0.54 -3.09
CA ALA A 159 21.20 1.78 -2.35
C ALA A 159 19.83 2.48 -2.51
N GLY A 160 19.30 2.58 -3.74
CA GLY A 160 18.02 3.24 -4.01
C GLY A 160 16.83 2.56 -3.31
N ALA A 161 16.78 1.24 -3.26
CA ALA A 161 15.73 0.54 -2.53
C ALA A 161 15.90 0.63 -1.01
N THR A 162 17.13 0.66 -0.50
CA THR A 162 17.40 0.93 0.92
C THR A 162 16.88 2.31 1.32
N LEU A 163 17.09 3.33 0.48
CA LEU A 163 16.54 4.67 0.71
C LEU A 163 15.01 4.66 0.84
N GLU A 164 14.32 3.92 -0.02
CA GLU A 164 12.87 3.78 0.04
C GLU A 164 12.39 2.96 1.25
N ALA A 165 13.14 1.96 1.69
CA ALA A 165 12.84 1.23 2.93
C ALA A 165 12.81 2.18 4.14
N PHE A 166 13.80 3.08 4.25
CA PHE A 166 13.84 4.07 5.34
C PHE A 166 12.81 5.19 5.19
N ARG A 167 12.53 5.64 3.96
CA ARG A 167 11.45 6.61 3.69
C ARG A 167 10.09 6.05 4.11
N ALA A 168 9.79 4.82 3.67
CA ALA A 168 8.52 4.15 3.88
C ALA A 168 8.35 3.52 5.27
N ALA A 169 9.35 3.59 6.16
CA ALA A 169 9.33 2.93 7.47
C ALA A 169 8.04 3.20 8.27
N GLY A 170 7.57 4.46 8.31
CA GLY A 170 6.32 4.80 9.00
C GLY A 170 5.06 4.18 8.38
N GLU A 171 5.01 4.07 7.04
CA GLU A 171 3.90 3.36 6.36
C GLU A 171 3.99 1.85 6.58
N ILE A 172 5.19 1.27 6.58
CA ILE A 172 5.44 -0.14 6.87
C ILE A 172 5.00 -0.49 8.30
N ASP A 173 5.42 0.30 9.29
CA ASP A 173 5.03 0.10 10.69
C ASP A 173 3.51 0.15 10.84
N LYS A 174 2.87 1.16 10.22
CA LYS A 174 1.41 1.31 10.25
C LYS A 174 0.68 0.16 9.53
N MET A 175 1.24 -0.37 8.45
CA MET A 175 0.74 -1.55 7.76
C MET A 175 0.78 -2.78 8.65
N VAL A 176 1.90 -3.03 9.30
CA VAL A 176 2.09 -4.18 10.19
C VAL A 176 1.18 -4.09 11.42
N VAL A 177 1.12 -2.91 12.07
CA VAL A 177 0.24 -2.67 13.22
C VAL A 177 -1.21 -2.93 12.86
N ASN A 178 -1.68 -2.39 11.73
CA ASN A 178 -3.04 -2.64 11.27
C ASN A 178 -3.27 -4.12 10.97
N ALA A 179 -2.34 -4.81 10.30
CA ALA A 179 -2.49 -6.25 10.06
C ALA A 179 -2.66 -7.04 11.37
N GLY A 180 -1.89 -6.70 12.41
CA GLY A 180 -2.01 -7.30 13.75
C GLY A 180 -3.36 -7.03 14.41
N LEU A 181 -3.83 -5.77 14.39
CA LEU A 181 -5.14 -5.39 14.96
C LEU A 181 -6.30 -6.11 14.27
N LEU A 182 -6.18 -6.38 12.96
CA LEU A 182 -7.24 -6.97 12.13
C LEU A 182 -7.19 -8.50 12.10
N ALA A 183 -6.11 -9.12 12.58
CA ALA A 183 -5.89 -10.56 12.47
C ALA A 183 -7.05 -11.35 13.07
N ALA A 184 -7.55 -10.91 14.23
CA ALA A 184 -8.63 -11.55 14.96
C ALA A 184 -10.05 -11.04 14.61
N ASP A 185 -10.20 -9.92 13.89
CA ASP A 185 -11.54 -9.39 13.59
C ASP A 185 -12.15 -10.17 12.40
N PRO A 186 -13.26 -10.92 12.56
CA PRO A 186 -13.89 -11.67 11.47
C PRO A 186 -14.49 -10.78 10.38
N ARG A 187 -14.69 -9.49 10.65
CA ARG A 187 -15.15 -8.47 9.71
C ARG A 187 -14.00 -7.83 8.93
N ALA A 188 -12.77 -8.26 9.16
CA ALA A 188 -11.59 -7.80 8.43
C ALA A 188 -10.85 -8.93 7.70
N LEU A 189 -10.36 -8.62 6.51
CA LEU A 189 -9.52 -9.48 5.69
C LEU A 189 -8.25 -8.72 5.30
N THR A 190 -7.10 -9.19 5.80
CA THR A 190 -5.80 -8.73 5.31
C THR A 190 -5.39 -9.56 4.11
N VAL A 191 -5.13 -8.91 2.97
CA VAL A 191 -4.70 -9.56 1.73
C VAL A 191 -3.33 -9.06 1.32
N ARG A 192 -2.41 -10.00 1.10
CA ARG A 192 -1.07 -9.69 0.62
C ARG A 192 -1.02 -9.63 -0.90
N MET A 193 -0.25 -8.68 -1.42
CA MET A 193 0.02 -8.58 -2.85
C MET A 193 0.73 -9.83 -3.43
N SER A 194 1.45 -10.59 -2.60
CA SER A 194 2.03 -11.89 -2.97
C SER A 194 0.96 -12.86 -3.46
N GLY A 195 -0.23 -12.88 -2.84
CA GLY A 195 -1.38 -13.68 -3.27
C GLY A 195 -1.84 -13.33 -4.69
N PHE A 196 -2.04 -12.04 -4.96
CA PHE A 196 -2.37 -11.55 -6.30
C PHE A 196 -1.28 -11.84 -7.33
N HIS A 197 -0.01 -11.84 -6.92
CA HIS A 197 1.08 -12.23 -7.80
C HIS A 197 1.03 -13.74 -8.11
N ARG A 198 0.79 -14.61 -7.13
CA ARG A 198 0.76 -16.06 -7.40
C ARG A 198 -0.47 -16.49 -8.19
N ASN A 199 -1.64 -16.01 -7.83
CA ASN A 199 -2.89 -16.33 -8.51
C ASN A 199 -3.88 -15.16 -8.39
N PHE A 200 -3.85 -14.28 -9.39
CA PHE A 200 -4.64 -13.05 -9.37
C PHE A 200 -6.14 -13.33 -9.30
N ALA A 201 -6.66 -14.19 -10.18
CA ALA A 201 -8.08 -14.48 -10.28
C ALA A 201 -8.65 -15.02 -8.96
N ALA A 202 -7.93 -15.95 -8.33
CA ALA A 202 -8.40 -16.56 -7.10
C ALA A 202 -8.22 -15.63 -5.87
N ALA A 203 -7.17 -14.81 -5.81
CA ALA A 203 -7.05 -13.76 -4.79
C ALA A 203 -8.18 -12.71 -4.92
N ALA A 204 -8.51 -12.29 -6.15
CA ALA A 204 -9.61 -11.37 -6.43
C ALA A 204 -10.97 -11.99 -6.06
N ALA A 205 -11.21 -13.23 -6.45
CA ALA A 205 -12.42 -13.97 -6.09
C ALA A 205 -12.60 -14.06 -4.58
N CYS A 206 -11.52 -14.28 -3.84
CA CYS A 206 -11.55 -14.31 -2.40
C CYS A 206 -11.95 -12.97 -1.76
N VAL A 207 -11.38 -11.86 -2.24
CA VAL A 207 -11.78 -10.51 -1.78
C VAL A 207 -13.27 -10.26 -2.06
N VAL A 208 -13.75 -10.62 -3.26
CA VAL A 208 -15.15 -10.44 -3.65
C VAL A 208 -16.07 -11.29 -2.77
N ALA A 209 -15.72 -12.56 -2.54
CA ALA A 209 -16.49 -13.47 -1.68
C ALA A 209 -16.55 -12.97 -0.24
N PHE A 210 -15.47 -12.40 0.30
CA PHE A 210 -15.46 -11.80 1.64
C PHE A 210 -16.37 -10.57 1.76
N LEU A 211 -16.46 -9.75 0.71
CA LEU A 211 -17.28 -8.55 0.70
C LEU A 211 -18.78 -8.82 0.45
N ALA A 212 -19.11 -9.98 -0.12
CA ALA A 212 -20.46 -10.35 -0.54
C ALA A 212 -21.53 -10.39 0.57
N PRO A 213 -21.27 -10.96 1.77
CA PRO A 213 -22.34 -11.28 2.72
C PRO A 213 -23.17 -10.10 3.21
N VAL A 214 -22.62 -8.89 3.16
CA VAL A 214 -23.29 -7.69 3.66
C VAL A 214 -24.18 -7.00 2.61
N ARG A 215 -24.26 -7.51 1.37
CA ARG A 215 -25.13 -6.99 0.30
C ARG A 215 -26.13 -8.04 -0.20
N PRO A 216 -27.43 -7.87 0.07
CA PRO A 216 -28.47 -8.69 -0.55
C PRO A 216 -28.39 -8.65 -2.09
N GLY A 217 -28.50 -9.81 -2.73
CA GLY A 217 -28.48 -9.94 -4.20
C GLY A 217 -27.12 -9.68 -4.86
N PHE A 218 -26.02 -9.66 -4.10
CA PHE A 218 -24.69 -9.51 -4.68
C PHE A 218 -24.19 -10.82 -5.30
N ASP A 219 -24.11 -10.84 -6.64
CA ASP A 219 -23.53 -11.95 -7.40
C ASP A 219 -22.00 -11.94 -7.28
N ALA A 220 -21.50 -12.64 -6.27
CA ALA A 220 -20.07 -12.73 -6.00
C ALA A 220 -19.30 -13.41 -7.14
N GLU A 221 -19.88 -14.39 -7.82
CA GLU A 221 -19.22 -15.14 -8.88
C GLU A 221 -19.02 -14.27 -10.13
N ALA A 222 -20.06 -13.57 -10.58
CA ALA A 222 -19.95 -12.66 -11.71
C ALA A 222 -18.98 -11.51 -11.43
N HIS A 223 -18.98 -10.96 -10.21
CA HIS A 223 -18.03 -9.92 -9.82
C HIS A 223 -16.60 -10.45 -9.72
N ALA A 224 -16.39 -11.68 -9.25
CA ALA A 224 -15.08 -12.33 -9.23
C ALA A 224 -14.52 -12.53 -10.65
N LYS A 225 -15.35 -13.04 -11.58
CA LYS A 225 -14.99 -13.16 -13.01
C LYS A 225 -14.60 -11.81 -13.60
N ARG A 226 -15.38 -10.76 -13.33
CA ARG A 226 -15.07 -9.39 -13.77
C ARG A 226 -13.77 -8.88 -13.14
N ALA A 227 -13.56 -9.13 -11.85
CA ALA A 227 -12.36 -8.69 -11.13
C ALA A 227 -11.09 -9.35 -11.67
N ALA A 228 -11.15 -10.58 -12.19
CA ALA A 228 -10.01 -11.24 -12.84
C ALA A 228 -9.45 -10.46 -14.03
N HIS A 229 -10.26 -9.64 -14.73
CA HIS A 229 -9.78 -8.76 -15.80
C HIS A 229 -8.96 -7.56 -15.31
N LEU A 230 -8.85 -7.36 -13.99
CA LEU A 230 -7.95 -6.36 -13.39
C LEU A 230 -6.51 -6.86 -13.30
N ASP A 231 -6.22 -8.09 -13.73
CA ASP A 231 -4.87 -8.67 -13.69
C ASP A 231 -3.89 -7.79 -14.47
N PRO A 232 -2.83 -7.26 -13.80
CA PRO A 232 -1.83 -6.42 -14.45
C PRO A 232 -1.01 -7.13 -15.53
N THR A 233 -1.04 -8.46 -15.58
CA THR A 233 -0.37 -9.25 -16.61
C THR A 233 -1.21 -9.43 -17.87
N ALA A 234 -2.49 -9.06 -17.83
CA ALA A 234 -3.36 -9.10 -19.00
C ALA A 234 -2.91 -8.05 -20.04
N PRO A 235 -2.97 -8.38 -21.34
CA PRO A 235 -2.52 -7.48 -22.42
C PRO A 235 -3.35 -6.19 -22.57
N THR A 236 -4.47 -6.08 -21.85
CA THR A 236 -5.40 -4.94 -21.89
C THR A 236 -5.04 -3.79 -20.95
N LEU A 237 -3.90 -3.87 -20.25
CA LEU A 237 -3.52 -2.88 -19.25
C LEU A 237 -3.17 -1.53 -19.89
N SER A 238 -3.75 -0.44 -19.38
CA SER A 238 -3.41 0.91 -19.87
C SER A 238 -1.92 1.21 -19.65
N LYS A 239 -1.31 2.04 -20.52
CA LYS A 239 0.10 2.48 -20.35
C LYS A 239 0.37 3.07 -18.97
N ARG A 240 -0.60 3.81 -18.42
CA ARG A 240 -0.52 4.42 -17.08
C ARG A 240 -0.47 3.35 -15.99
N ASP A 241 -1.35 2.35 -16.07
CA ASP A 241 -1.38 1.26 -15.10
C ASP A 241 -0.15 0.37 -15.21
N ALA A 242 0.34 0.16 -16.44
CA ALA A 242 1.57 -0.56 -16.67
C ALA A 242 2.75 0.08 -15.93
N ALA A 243 2.80 1.41 -15.78
CA ALA A 243 3.87 2.06 -15.02
C ALA A 243 3.92 1.66 -13.53
N HIS A 244 2.79 1.21 -12.95
CA HIS A 244 2.71 0.76 -11.57
C HIS A 244 3.07 -0.72 -11.35
N VAL A 245 3.29 -1.47 -12.44
CA VAL A 245 3.61 -2.91 -12.40
C VAL A 245 5.12 -3.08 -12.49
N THR A 246 5.75 -3.56 -11.41
CA THR A 246 7.19 -3.83 -11.36
C THR A 246 7.53 -5.29 -11.66
N ARG A 247 6.57 -6.20 -11.42
CA ARG A 247 6.77 -7.64 -11.61
C ARG A 247 7.02 -7.98 -13.08
N GLY A 248 7.96 -8.89 -13.32
CA GLY A 248 8.33 -9.37 -14.66
C GLY A 248 9.22 -8.40 -15.45
N ARG A 249 9.48 -7.18 -14.94
CA ARG A 249 10.38 -6.20 -15.57
C ARG A 249 11.81 -6.27 -15.05
N HIS A 250 11.96 -6.72 -13.80
CA HIS A 250 13.23 -6.76 -13.11
C HIS A 250 13.37 -8.09 -12.37
N ASN A 251 14.59 -8.63 -12.31
CA ASN A 251 14.93 -9.70 -11.39
C ASN A 251 15.30 -9.07 -10.04
N ASP A 252 14.30 -8.91 -9.17
CA ASP A 252 14.45 -8.24 -7.88
C ASP A 252 14.82 -9.19 -6.73
N THR A 253 15.08 -10.48 -6.99
CA THR A 253 15.35 -11.49 -5.95
C THR A 253 16.52 -11.10 -5.04
N ALA A 254 17.66 -10.71 -5.62
CA ALA A 254 18.82 -10.31 -4.85
C ALA A 254 18.58 -9.03 -4.03
N LEU A 255 17.77 -8.12 -4.58
CA LEU A 255 17.44 -6.84 -3.94
C LEU A 255 16.52 -7.05 -2.73
N VAL A 256 15.46 -7.85 -2.90
CA VAL A 256 14.55 -8.23 -1.80
C VAL A 256 15.32 -8.96 -0.69
N ALA A 257 16.21 -9.89 -1.05
CA ALA A 257 17.05 -10.59 -0.08
C ALA A 257 17.99 -9.62 0.68
N ALA A 258 18.56 -8.63 -0.01
CA ALA A 258 19.39 -7.61 0.62
C ALA A 258 18.59 -6.75 1.61
N LEU A 259 17.41 -6.29 1.23
CA LEU A 259 16.54 -5.47 2.09
C LEU A 259 16.05 -6.21 3.32
N ARG A 260 15.76 -7.52 3.21
CA ARG A 260 15.37 -8.35 4.36
C ARG A 260 16.45 -8.48 5.43
N ARG A 261 17.70 -8.11 5.14
CA ARG A 261 18.77 -8.02 6.14
C ARG A 261 18.71 -6.74 6.97
N LEU A 262 17.94 -5.72 6.56
CA LEU A 262 17.74 -4.52 7.36
C LEU A 262 16.86 -4.87 8.58
N PRO A 263 17.28 -4.55 9.83
CA PRO A 263 16.56 -5.00 11.02
C PRO A 263 15.08 -4.60 11.08
N HIS A 264 14.73 -3.39 10.61
CA HIS A 264 13.34 -2.93 10.61
C HIS A 264 12.48 -3.66 9.57
N ILE A 265 13.03 -3.97 8.38
CA ILE A 265 12.34 -4.76 7.35
C ILE A 265 12.16 -6.22 7.81
N ALA A 266 13.19 -6.82 8.41
CA ALA A 266 13.11 -8.19 8.94
C ALA A 266 11.99 -8.32 9.99
N ARG A 267 11.98 -7.41 10.98
CA ARG A 267 10.93 -7.38 12.02
C ARG A 267 9.54 -7.17 11.43
N ALA A 268 9.39 -6.20 10.54
CA ALA A 268 8.12 -5.90 9.90
C ALA A 268 7.60 -7.08 9.07
N THR A 269 8.50 -7.80 8.38
CA THR A 269 8.16 -8.99 7.57
C THR A 269 7.65 -10.10 8.48
N ALA A 270 8.40 -10.44 9.54
CA ALA A 270 7.99 -11.47 10.49
C ALA A 270 6.64 -11.16 11.16
N ALA A 271 6.43 -9.90 11.55
CA ALA A 271 5.17 -9.47 12.16
C ALA A 271 4.00 -9.53 11.18
N LEU A 272 4.21 -9.15 9.91
CA LEU A 272 3.18 -9.27 8.87
C LEU A 272 2.85 -10.74 8.56
N ASP A 273 3.87 -11.61 8.48
CA ASP A 273 3.68 -13.04 8.27
C ASP A 273 2.85 -13.65 9.41
N ALA A 274 3.18 -13.33 10.67
CA ALA A 274 2.40 -13.77 11.83
C ALA A 274 0.94 -13.28 11.78
N ALA A 275 0.71 -12.00 11.44
CA ALA A 275 -0.63 -11.44 11.36
C ALA A 275 -1.48 -12.04 10.22
N THR A 276 -0.84 -12.43 9.11
CA THR A 276 -1.54 -12.94 7.92
C THR A 276 -1.75 -14.46 7.94
N ALA A 277 -1.01 -15.21 8.77
CA ALA A 277 -1.28 -16.61 9.03
C ALA A 277 -2.74 -16.82 9.51
N ALA A 278 -3.24 -15.96 10.40
CA ALA A 278 -4.64 -16.00 10.86
C ALA A 278 -5.67 -15.69 9.75
N ALA A 279 -5.31 -14.81 8.80
CA ALA A 279 -6.18 -14.46 7.68
C ALA A 279 -6.31 -15.60 6.65
N THR A 280 -5.31 -16.49 6.57
CA THR A 280 -5.26 -17.59 5.61
C THR A 280 -6.44 -18.55 5.76
N ALA A 281 -6.98 -18.73 6.98
CA ALA A 281 -8.16 -19.55 7.22
C ALA A 281 -9.42 -19.01 6.50
N ARG A 282 -9.53 -17.68 6.35
CA ARG A 282 -10.64 -17.01 5.66
C ARG A 282 -10.41 -16.90 4.16
N CYS A 283 -9.14 -16.87 3.77
CA CYS A 283 -8.71 -16.70 2.39
C CYS A 283 -7.36 -17.39 2.19
N PRO A 284 -7.32 -18.66 1.75
CA PRO A 284 -6.07 -19.41 1.61
C PRO A 284 -5.04 -18.77 0.68
N LEU A 285 -5.48 -17.86 -0.19
CA LEU A 285 -4.65 -17.13 -1.14
C LEU A 285 -4.35 -15.68 -0.71
N ALA A 286 -4.74 -15.29 0.49
CA ALA A 286 -4.42 -13.96 1.04
C ALA A 286 -2.99 -13.86 1.62
N SER A 287 -2.29 -14.97 1.87
CA SER A 287 -0.95 -15.02 2.47
C SER A 287 0.20 -15.14 1.45
#